data_AF-A0A7X5JET6-F1
#
_entry.id   AF-A0A7X5JET6-F1
#
_cell.length_a   1.000
_cell.length_b   1.000
_cell.length_c   1.000
_cell.angle_alpha   90.00
_cell.angle_beta   90.00
_cell.angle_gamma   90.00
#
_symmetry.space_group_name_H-M   'P 1'
#
loop_
_entity.id
_entity.type
_entity.pdbx_description
1 polymer ?
#
loop_
_entity_poly.entity_id
_entity_poly.type
_entity_poly.pdbx_seq_one_letter_code
_entity_poly.pdbx_strand_id
1 'polypeptide(L)'
;ITWLISLSIFAFAIVLLGGSYYLHSSKNQETPNNQSQGEKEFLDFSVQKKKLPQKGEEVSLIAAGDISFSRGVERIVKKQKDINYPFLEMRDYLKGADLVFGNLETPITKGPEIPDFEMIFRSNSDTEQALKHAGFSVLSLANNHTPNFGEQGLKDTFNYLAEAGIKYVGAGNNEQEANQPVYIEKKGIKFAFLAYNDTDVVPASYEATNSHAGTAFMRTERMTQAVKEAKQKTDFVIVSMHSGIEYTDKLNDSQVNFAHAAIDAGADLIIGHHPHVVQTVEKYKGKYIFYSLGNFVFDQPQSQETKEGLAIKIYFAKEGINKISLLPVVMENLAQPRMANQNEAEKILQRLNFSLAYQSVYSWNSDKNDFEKESRGVIYMEIPKSGSIISMREQVDLDNNSTPENYVLKSGELTIMKNSKIIWQSPNDWWIDNFVIADSNNDGVLDINLSLWKSGNFGTSKPFWVKENDLSVKNHFFVLDFVGDEMKQVWGSSNLVEPNCEFQIVNIDNDGKNDLIVIEGDYSQKPKCNGNYVAVWKWSDWGFSNEWRSDKGNFSNLEVEKINGKSYIVVDSF
;
A
#
# COMPACT_ATOMS: atom_id res chain seq x y z
N ILE A 1 -9.34 69.91 -41.37
CA ILE A 1 -8.43 69.45 -40.29
C ILE A 1 -8.96 69.81 -38.89
N THR A 2 -9.69 70.92 -38.71
CA THR A 2 -10.28 71.34 -37.42
C THR A 2 -11.55 70.59 -36.98
N TRP A 3 -12.23 69.85 -37.87
CA TRP A 3 -13.42 69.06 -37.51
C TRP A 3 -13.13 67.60 -37.10
N LEU A 4 -11.98 67.05 -37.50
CA LEU A 4 -11.59 65.67 -37.16
C LEU A 4 -10.99 65.57 -35.75
N ILE A 5 -10.37 66.64 -35.25
CA ILE A 5 -9.73 66.67 -33.93
C ILE A 5 -10.80 66.76 -32.81
N SER A 6 -11.93 67.43 -33.06
CA SER A 6 -13.00 67.60 -32.07
C SER A 6 -13.78 66.31 -31.80
N LEU A 7 -13.94 65.42 -32.80
CA LEU A 7 -14.60 64.12 -32.61
C LEU A 7 -13.71 63.12 -31.85
N SER A 8 -12.40 63.17 -32.04
CA SER A 8 -11.44 62.30 -31.32
C SER A 8 -11.36 62.65 -29.83
N ILE A 9 -11.42 63.94 -29.49
CA ILE A 9 -11.39 64.39 -28.09
C ILE A 9 -12.71 64.07 -27.36
N PHE A 10 -13.85 64.12 -28.06
CA PHE A 10 -15.15 63.75 -27.49
C PHE A 10 -15.29 62.24 -27.26
N ALA A 11 -14.76 61.41 -28.17
CA ALA A 11 -14.73 59.96 -27.99
C ALA A 11 -13.79 59.53 -26.85
N PHE A 12 -12.65 60.22 -26.67
CA PHE A 12 -11.72 59.93 -25.57
C PHE A 12 -12.26 60.35 -24.20
N ALA A 13 -13.03 61.44 -24.13
CA ALA A 13 -13.69 61.88 -22.90
C ALA A 13 -14.83 60.94 -22.45
N ILE A 14 -15.58 60.34 -23.39
CA ILE A 14 -16.64 59.36 -23.08
C ILE A 14 -16.02 58.02 -22.63
N VAL A 15 -14.88 57.61 -23.17
CA VAL A 15 -14.16 56.40 -22.71
C VAL A 15 -13.52 56.61 -21.33
N LEU A 16 -12.99 57.81 -21.03
CA LEU A 16 -12.43 58.11 -19.70
C LEU A 16 -13.51 58.33 -18.62
N LEU A 17 -14.66 58.93 -18.97
CA LEU A 17 -15.79 59.09 -18.04
C LEU A 17 -16.58 57.78 -17.86
N GLY A 18 -16.73 56.97 -18.93
CA GLY A 18 -17.30 55.62 -18.85
C GLY A 18 -16.39 54.64 -18.11
N GLY A 19 -15.07 54.71 -18.31
CA GLY A 19 -14.07 53.94 -17.57
C GLY A 19 -13.97 54.35 -16.11
N SER A 20 -14.08 55.64 -15.79
CA SER A 20 -14.10 56.12 -14.40
C SER A 20 -15.43 55.81 -13.71
N TYR A 21 -16.57 55.84 -14.41
CA TYR A 21 -17.85 55.38 -13.84
C TYR A 21 -17.87 53.86 -13.65
N TYR A 22 -17.24 53.06 -14.52
CA TYR A 22 -17.12 51.60 -14.35
C TYR A 22 -16.07 51.21 -13.27
N LEU A 23 -14.99 51.99 -13.12
CA LEU A 23 -14.00 51.81 -12.04
C LEU A 23 -14.47 52.36 -10.69
N HIS A 24 -15.45 53.27 -10.65
CA HIS A 24 -16.04 53.77 -9.40
C HIS A 24 -17.38 53.09 -9.05
N SER A 25 -18.11 52.51 -10.02
CA SER A 25 -19.34 51.74 -9.83
C SER A 25 -19.12 50.24 -9.61
N SER A 26 -17.89 49.73 -9.77
CA SER A 26 -17.54 48.32 -9.48
C SER A 26 -17.11 48.08 -8.03
N LYS A 27 -17.18 49.10 -7.16
CA LYS A 27 -17.47 48.84 -5.74
C LYS A 27 -18.94 48.42 -5.62
N ASN A 28 -19.25 47.22 -6.12
CA ASN A 28 -20.29 46.44 -5.48
C ASN A 28 -19.82 46.32 -4.03
N GLN A 29 -20.49 47.06 -3.15
CA GLN A 29 -20.48 46.76 -1.74
C GLN A 29 -21.08 45.36 -1.62
N GLU A 30 -20.24 44.33 -1.70
CA GLU A 30 -20.55 43.09 -1.04
C GLU A 30 -20.83 43.47 0.41
N THR A 31 -22.07 43.28 0.84
CA THR A 31 -22.47 43.59 2.19
C THR A 31 -21.62 42.71 3.13
N PRO A 32 -21.07 43.27 4.22
CA PRO A 32 -20.26 42.51 5.19
C PRO A 32 -20.94 41.22 5.70
N ASN A 33 -22.27 41.16 5.61
CA ASN A 33 -23.09 40.01 5.97
C ASN A 33 -22.82 38.74 5.14
N ASN A 34 -22.54 38.84 3.83
CA ASN A 34 -22.37 37.65 2.99
C ASN A 34 -21.03 36.95 3.21
N GLN A 35 -19.96 37.71 3.42
CA GLN A 35 -18.65 37.17 3.76
C GLN A 35 -18.68 36.43 5.12
N SER A 36 -19.43 36.97 6.08
CA SER A 36 -19.62 36.35 7.41
C SER A 36 -20.37 35.01 7.38
N GLN A 37 -21.22 34.77 6.37
CA GLN A 37 -22.02 33.54 6.29
C GLN A 37 -21.20 32.35 5.82
N GLY A 38 -20.40 32.52 4.75
CA GLY A 38 -19.51 31.46 4.24
C GLY A 38 -18.41 31.10 5.24
N GLU A 39 -17.83 32.10 5.91
CA GLU A 39 -16.86 31.89 6.99
C GLU A 39 -17.45 31.10 8.16
N LYS A 40 -18.70 31.38 8.54
CA LYS A 40 -19.40 30.65 9.60
C LYS A 40 -19.69 29.20 9.21
N GLU A 41 -20.18 28.96 7.99
CA GLU A 41 -20.41 27.58 7.50
C GLU A 41 -19.11 26.79 7.43
N PHE A 42 -18.01 27.40 6.95
CA PHE A 42 -16.71 26.75 6.91
C PHE A 42 -16.17 26.44 8.31
N LEU A 43 -16.34 27.36 9.27
CA LEU A 43 -15.96 27.11 10.66
C LEU A 43 -16.74 25.91 11.24
N ASP A 44 -18.07 25.89 11.06
CA ASP A 44 -18.91 24.77 11.49
C ASP A 44 -18.50 23.45 10.81
N PHE A 45 -18.24 23.47 9.51
CA PHE A 45 -17.72 22.34 8.74
C PHE A 45 -16.39 21.82 9.32
N SER A 46 -15.41 22.70 9.53
CA SER A 46 -14.08 22.33 10.03
C SER A 46 -14.14 21.74 11.44
N VAL A 47 -14.99 22.29 12.32
CA VAL A 47 -15.22 21.78 13.68
C VAL A 47 -15.85 20.39 13.65
N GLN A 48 -16.77 20.14 12.74
CA GLN A 48 -17.37 18.81 12.59
C GLN A 48 -16.41 17.82 11.93
N LYS A 49 -15.65 18.22 10.90
CA LYS A 49 -14.60 17.41 10.27
C LYS A 49 -13.55 16.92 11.28
N LYS A 50 -13.11 17.79 12.20
CA LYS A 50 -12.16 17.43 13.28
C LYS A 50 -12.67 16.31 14.20
N LYS A 51 -13.97 16.02 14.22
CA LYS A 51 -14.57 14.95 15.03
C LYS A 51 -14.70 13.62 14.28
N LEU A 52 -14.51 13.60 12.96
CA LEU A 52 -14.62 12.38 12.17
C LEU A 52 -13.35 11.52 12.31
N PRO A 53 -13.47 10.18 12.22
CA PRO A 53 -12.31 9.31 12.07
C PRO A 53 -11.51 9.72 10.84
N GLN A 54 -10.20 9.66 10.99
CA GLN A 54 -9.24 10.22 10.06
C GLN A 54 -8.28 9.09 9.66
N LYS A 55 -7.95 8.97 8.36
CA LYS A 55 -7.09 7.87 7.85
C LYS A 55 -5.67 8.08 8.39
N GLY A 56 -5.22 7.19 9.28
CA GLY A 56 -3.88 7.24 9.84
C GLY A 56 -2.82 6.78 8.83
N GLU A 57 -1.54 7.06 9.12
CA GLU A 57 -0.45 6.38 8.42
C GLU A 57 -0.51 4.87 8.73
N GLU A 58 -0.52 4.06 7.68
CA GLU A 58 -0.48 2.61 7.77
C GLU A 58 0.85 2.08 7.26
N VAL A 59 1.29 0.96 7.83
CA VAL A 59 2.37 0.12 7.31
C VAL A 59 1.75 -1.09 6.63
N SER A 60 2.15 -1.34 5.40
CA SER A 60 1.75 -2.54 4.66
C SER A 60 2.82 -3.63 4.71
N LEU A 61 2.41 -4.87 4.99
CA LEU A 61 3.26 -6.06 4.91
C LEU A 61 2.68 -7.01 3.88
N ILE A 62 3.47 -7.44 2.90
CA ILE A 62 3.13 -8.62 2.09
C ILE A 62 3.82 -9.85 2.69
N ALA A 63 3.07 -10.93 2.90
CA ALA A 63 3.63 -12.23 3.20
C ALA A 63 3.34 -13.21 2.05
N ALA A 64 4.41 -13.90 1.62
CA ALA A 64 4.38 -14.90 0.58
C ALA A 64 4.59 -16.32 1.13
N GLY A 65 4.19 -17.30 0.35
CA GLY A 65 4.39 -18.72 0.60
C GLY A 65 5.85 -19.19 0.50
N ASP A 66 6.03 -20.50 0.34
CA ASP A 66 7.34 -21.16 0.29
C ASP A 66 8.14 -20.78 -0.97
N ILE A 67 9.43 -20.51 -0.79
CA ILE A 67 10.36 -20.04 -1.81
C ILE A 67 11.59 -20.96 -1.87
N SER A 68 11.85 -21.53 -3.04
CA SER A 68 13.00 -22.38 -3.34
C SER A 68 13.56 -22.05 -4.72
N PHE A 69 14.86 -21.77 -4.80
CA PHE A 69 15.58 -21.60 -6.08
C PHE A 69 16.35 -22.88 -6.47
N SER A 70 16.04 -24.01 -5.85
CA SER A 70 16.67 -25.30 -6.13
C SER A 70 16.15 -25.95 -7.41
N ARG A 71 16.81 -27.03 -7.84
CA ARG A 71 16.32 -27.96 -8.89
C ARG A 71 15.79 -27.26 -10.15
N GLY A 72 14.51 -27.43 -10.47
CA GLY A 72 13.87 -26.89 -11.67
C GLY A 72 13.89 -25.36 -11.73
N VAL A 73 13.80 -24.69 -10.58
CA VAL A 73 13.89 -23.23 -10.51
C VAL A 73 15.29 -22.76 -10.91
N GLU A 74 16.36 -23.40 -10.40
CA GLU A 74 17.74 -23.08 -10.78
C GLU A 74 17.94 -23.22 -12.30
N ARG A 75 17.47 -24.32 -12.88
CA ARG A 75 17.60 -24.57 -14.33
C ARG A 75 16.86 -23.55 -15.17
N ILE A 76 15.66 -23.15 -14.75
CA ILE A 76 14.88 -22.16 -15.50
C ILE A 76 15.53 -20.79 -15.40
N VAL A 77 15.99 -20.38 -14.21
CA VAL A 77 16.79 -19.16 -14.03
C VAL A 77 18.00 -19.16 -14.97
N LYS A 78 18.78 -20.24 -15.02
CA LYS A 78 19.93 -20.36 -15.93
C LYS A 78 19.53 -20.30 -17.40
N LYS A 79 18.43 -20.96 -17.77
CA LYS A 79 17.90 -20.96 -19.15
C LYS A 79 17.49 -19.55 -19.58
N GLN A 80 16.84 -18.80 -18.70
CA GLN A 80 16.37 -17.44 -18.94
C GLN A 80 17.50 -16.40 -18.83
N LYS A 81 18.61 -16.77 -18.18
CA LYS A 81 19.76 -15.90 -17.90
C LYS A 81 19.36 -14.65 -17.09
N ASP A 82 18.39 -14.81 -16.20
CA ASP A 82 17.92 -13.76 -15.31
C ASP A 82 17.60 -14.37 -13.94
N ILE A 83 18.38 -13.98 -12.92
CA ILE A 83 18.19 -14.42 -11.54
C ILE A 83 16.84 -13.95 -10.98
N ASN A 84 16.28 -12.86 -11.51
CA ASN A 84 15.01 -12.30 -11.07
C ASN A 84 13.81 -12.99 -11.73
N TYR A 85 14.03 -13.89 -12.69
CA TYR A 85 12.97 -14.53 -13.47
C TYR A 85 11.79 -15.03 -12.62
N PRO A 86 12.01 -15.73 -11.48
CA PRO A 86 10.92 -16.23 -10.66
C PRO A 86 10.00 -15.15 -10.11
N PHE A 87 10.46 -13.91 -9.97
CA PHE A 87 9.66 -12.83 -9.38
C PHE A 87 9.11 -11.82 -10.39
N LEU A 88 9.48 -11.88 -11.68
CA LEU A 88 9.17 -10.81 -12.64
C LEU A 88 7.68 -10.40 -12.67
N GLU A 89 6.78 -11.37 -12.67
CA GLU A 89 5.33 -11.16 -12.74
C GLU A 89 4.74 -10.50 -11.47
N MET A 90 5.35 -10.77 -10.30
CA MET A 90 4.85 -10.34 -9.00
C MET A 90 5.72 -9.26 -8.35
N ARG A 91 6.85 -8.89 -8.96
CA ARG A 91 7.83 -7.96 -8.37
C ARG A 91 7.20 -6.62 -8.03
N ASP A 92 6.40 -6.06 -8.94
CA ASP A 92 5.79 -4.75 -8.73
C ASP A 92 4.77 -4.79 -7.57
N TYR A 93 4.06 -5.92 -7.41
CA TYR A 93 3.15 -6.14 -6.29
C TYR A 93 3.90 -6.22 -4.96
N LEU A 94 4.96 -7.05 -4.90
CA LEU A 94 5.79 -7.21 -3.70
C LEU A 94 6.42 -5.87 -3.28
N LYS A 95 7.00 -5.12 -4.22
CA LYS A 95 7.60 -3.81 -3.96
C LYS A 95 6.59 -2.72 -3.60
N GLY A 96 5.30 -2.96 -3.84
CA GLY A 96 4.21 -2.06 -3.46
C GLY A 96 3.89 -2.06 -1.96
N ALA A 97 4.56 -2.90 -1.16
CA ALA A 97 4.42 -2.92 0.30
C ALA A 97 5.62 -2.30 1.03
N ASP A 98 5.38 -1.81 2.25
CA ASP A 98 6.43 -1.25 3.10
C ASP A 98 7.42 -2.31 3.61
N LEU A 99 6.94 -3.55 3.79
CA LEU A 99 7.69 -4.72 4.20
C LEU A 99 7.23 -5.93 3.39
N VAL A 100 8.16 -6.85 3.10
CA VAL A 100 7.86 -8.13 2.46
C VAL A 100 8.49 -9.27 3.24
N PHE A 101 7.70 -10.30 3.53
CA PHE A 101 8.06 -11.50 4.26
C PHE A 101 7.85 -12.77 3.42
N GLY A 102 8.69 -13.79 3.59
CA GLY A 102 8.51 -15.11 2.98
C GLY A 102 9.29 -16.20 3.70
N ASN A 103 9.04 -17.47 3.37
CA ASN A 103 9.84 -18.60 3.84
C ASN A 103 10.85 -19.01 2.77
N LEU A 104 12.14 -18.82 3.04
CA LEU A 104 13.20 -19.30 2.15
C LEU A 104 13.55 -20.73 2.54
N GLU A 105 13.00 -21.69 1.79
CA GLU A 105 13.04 -23.12 2.09
C GLU A 105 14.27 -23.81 1.50
N THR A 106 15.39 -23.10 1.47
CA THR A 106 16.67 -23.62 0.97
C THR A 106 17.83 -22.84 1.57
N PRO A 107 19.00 -23.47 1.83
CA PRO A 107 20.22 -22.73 2.07
C PRO A 107 20.70 -22.07 0.77
N ILE A 108 21.27 -20.87 0.87
CA ILE A 108 22.04 -20.24 -0.20
C ILE A 108 23.49 -20.67 -0.03
N THR A 109 23.97 -21.56 -0.89
CA THR A 109 25.35 -22.05 -0.83
C THR A 109 25.83 -22.55 -2.20
N LYS A 110 27.15 -22.54 -2.38
CA LYS A 110 27.77 -23.00 -3.63
C LYS A 110 27.74 -24.52 -3.69
N GLY A 111 27.43 -25.06 -4.87
CA GLY A 111 27.44 -26.50 -5.08
C GLY A 111 27.01 -26.88 -6.50
N PRO A 112 27.01 -28.18 -6.82
CA PRO A 112 26.47 -28.68 -8.07
C PRO A 112 24.96 -28.52 -8.11
N GLU A 113 24.38 -28.37 -9.30
CA GLU A 113 22.94 -28.33 -9.52
C GLU A 113 22.26 -29.59 -8.93
N ILE A 114 21.10 -29.39 -8.29
CA ILE A 114 20.36 -30.46 -7.63
C ILE A 114 19.44 -31.18 -8.63
N PRO A 115 19.52 -32.53 -8.76
CA PRO A 115 18.59 -33.30 -9.57
C PRO A 115 17.15 -33.24 -9.08
N ASP A 116 16.18 -33.48 -9.97
CA ASP A 116 14.75 -33.25 -9.69
C ASP A 116 14.15 -34.12 -8.59
N PHE A 117 14.67 -35.32 -8.43
CA PHE A 117 14.20 -36.31 -7.46
C PHE A 117 14.93 -36.24 -6.12
N GLU A 118 15.95 -35.38 -6.00
CA GLU A 118 16.72 -35.23 -4.77
C GLU A 118 15.93 -34.34 -3.79
N MET A 119 16.06 -34.62 -2.48
CA MET A 119 15.36 -33.89 -1.41
C MET A 119 16.32 -33.08 -0.53
N ILE A 120 17.60 -33.04 -0.90
CA ILE A 120 18.63 -32.19 -0.31
C ILE A 120 18.79 -30.96 -1.20
N PHE A 121 18.15 -29.86 -0.81
CA PHE A 121 18.04 -28.65 -1.62
C PHE A 121 19.11 -27.62 -1.31
N ARG A 122 19.47 -26.83 -2.32
CA ARG A 122 20.19 -25.56 -2.17
C ARG A 122 19.74 -24.57 -3.22
N SER A 123 19.86 -23.30 -2.90
CA SER A 123 19.83 -22.18 -3.83
C SER A 123 21.27 -21.75 -4.15
N ASN A 124 21.51 -21.29 -5.38
CA ASN A 124 22.84 -20.82 -5.78
C ASN A 124 23.17 -19.46 -5.13
N SER A 125 24.46 -19.13 -5.00
CA SER A 125 24.86 -17.75 -4.74
C SER A 125 24.31 -16.86 -5.87
N ASP A 126 23.79 -15.68 -5.54
CA ASP A 126 23.01 -14.72 -6.34
C ASP A 126 21.49 -14.76 -6.07
N THR A 127 20.95 -15.84 -5.49
CA THR A 127 19.52 -15.91 -5.13
C THR A 127 19.12 -14.77 -4.16
N GLU A 128 20.02 -14.36 -3.26
CA GLU A 128 19.80 -13.24 -2.36
C GLU A 128 19.58 -11.91 -3.12
N GLN A 129 20.17 -11.74 -4.30
CA GLN A 129 19.96 -10.54 -5.12
C GLN A 129 18.55 -10.55 -5.74
N ALA A 130 18.04 -11.70 -6.18
CA ALA A 130 16.66 -11.79 -6.66
C ALA A 130 15.65 -11.49 -5.55
N LEU A 131 15.89 -12.01 -4.35
CA LEU A 131 15.07 -11.72 -3.17
C LEU A 131 15.09 -10.22 -2.84
N LYS A 132 16.27 -9.60 -2.85
CA LYS A 132 16.43 -8.16 -2.64
C LYS A 132 15.70 -7.34 -3.70
N HIS A 133 15.86 -7.69 -4.97
CA HIS A 133 15.19 -6.99 -6.08
C HIS A 133 13.67 -7.15 -6.06
N ALA A 134 13.16 -8.26 -5.53
CA ALA A 134 11.75 -8.49 -5.28
C ALA A 134 11.20 -7.73 -4.05
N GLY A 135 12.07 -7.18 -3.20
CA GLY A 135 11.69 -6.35 -2.05
C GLY A 135 11.62 -7.10 -0.71
N PHE A 136 12.05 -8.36 -0.65
CA PHE A 136 12.05 -9.12 0.61
C PHE A 136 12.86 -8.41 1.69
N SER A 137 12.20 -8.12 2.81
CA SER A 137 12.76 -7.40 3.95
C SER A 137 13.15 -8.37 5.08
N VAL A 138 12.35 -9.42 5.27
CA VAL A 138 12.56 -10.46 6.28
C VAL A 138 12.27 -11.82 5.68
N LEU A 139 13.10 -12.83 5.97
CA LEU A 139 12.85 -14.21 5.58
C LEU A 139 12.80 -15.13 6.81
N SER A 140 11.87 -16.08 6.81
CA SER A 140 11.98 -17.26 7.66
C SER A 140 13.02 -18.21 7.08
N LEU A 141 13.91 -18.70 7.94
CA LEU A 141 14.83 -19.81 7.67
C LEU A 141 14.51 -21.05 8.54
N ALA A 142 13.51 -20.95 9.42
CA ALA A 142 13.02 -22.07 10.22
C ALA A 142 12.17 -22.98 9.33
N ASN A 143 12.82 -23.93 8.68
CA ASN A 143 12.19 -24.98 7.88
C ASN A 143 13.09 -26.22 7.79
N ASN A 144 12.58 -27.26 7.17
CA ASN A 144 13.24 -28.57 7.05
C ASN A 144 14.43 -28.58 6.07
N HIS A 145 14.48 -27.65 5.12
CA HIS A 145 15.48 -27.67 4.07
C HIS A 145 16.66 -26.71 4.28
N THR A 146 16.52 -25.61 5.04
CA THR A 146 17.66 -24.70 5.35
C THR A 146 18.91 -25.46 5.85
N PRO A 147 18.81 -26.49 6.71
CA PRO A 147 19.99 -27.22 7.21
C PRO A 147 20.56 -28.28 6.24
N ASN A 148 20.04 -28.46 5.03
CA ASN A 148 20.41 -29.54 4.11
C ASN A 148 21.91 -29.62 3.76
N PHE A 149 22.63 -28.50 3.82
CA PHE A 149 24.07 -28.41 3.58
C PHE A 149 24.88 -28.20 4.88
N GLY A 150 24.30 -28.59 6.02
CA GLY A 150 24.88 -28.51 7.34
C GLY A 150 25.19 -27.08 7.78
N GLU A 151 26.06 -26.94 8.79
CA GLU A 151 26.44 -25.64 9.33
C GLU A 151 27.05 -24.70 8.31
N GLN A 152 27.79 -25.22 7.33
CA GLN A 152 28.40 -24.38 6.30
C GLN A 152 27.31 -23.75 5.42
N GLY A 153 26.32 -24.53 4.98
CA GLY A 153 25.19 -24.00 4.21
C GLY A 153 24.39 -22.94 4.99
N LEU A 154 24.19 -23.15 6.29
CA LEU A 154 23.55 -22.15 7.16
C LEU A 154 24.36 -20.86 7.25
N LYS A 155 25.66 -20.96 7.55
CA LYS A 155 26.56 -19.80 7.69
C LYS A 155 26.70 -19.03 6.37
N ASP A 156 26.81 -19.74 5.24
CA ASP A 156 26.78 -19.13 3.91
C ASP A 156 25.49 -18.33 3.70
N THR A 157 24.34 -18.95 4.02
CA THR A 157 23.02 -18.30 3.89
C THR A 157 22.94 -17.02 4.71
N PHE A 158 23.39 -17.06 5.97
CA PHE A 158 23.41 -15.88 6.85
C PHE A 158 24.24 -14.75 6.24
N ASN A 159 25.42 -15.07 5.69
CA ASN A 159 26.30 -14.08 5.06
C ASN A 159 25.67 -13.48 3.80
N TYR A 160 25.13 -14.30 2.89
CA TYR A 160 24.49 -13.80 1.66
C TYR A 160 23.29 -12.89 1.98
N LEU A 161 22.42 -13.28 2.91
CA LEU A 161 21.29 -12.44 3.31
C LEU A 161 21.74 -11.13 3.97
N ALA A 162 22.78 -11.17 4.81
CA ALA A 162 23.34 -9.97 5.42
C ALA A 162 23.95 -9.03 4.36
N GLU A 163 24.69 -9.56 3.37
CA GLU A 163 25.24 -8.78 2.24
C GLU A 163 24.13 -8.16 1.37
N ALA A 164 23.01 -8.87 1.19
CA ALA A 164 21.83 -8.35 0.51
C ALA A 164 21.08 -7.27 1.31
N GLY A 165 21.30 -7.20 2.63
CA GLY A 165 20.55 -6.33 3.54
C GLY A 165 19.18 -6.89 3.94
N ILE A 166 18.98 -8.20 3.80
CA ILE A 166 17.75 -8.92 4.13
C ILE A 166 17.89 -9.50 5.53
N LYS A 167 16.94 -9.19 6.42
CA LYS A 167 16.93 -9.79 7.76
C LYS A 167 16.38 -11.21 7.71
N TYR A 168 16.74 -12.05 8.67
CA TYR A 168 16.19 -13.41 8.77
C TYR A 168 15.86 -13.79 10.21
N VAL A 169 14.95 -14.76 10.36
CA VAL A 169 14.48 -15.29 11.66
C VAL A 169 14.40 -16.81 11.63
N GLY A 170 14.43 -17.44 12.81
CA GLY A 170 14.24 -18.88 12.96
C GLY A 170 15.47 -19.75 12.66
N ALA A 171 16.64 -19.14 12.47
CA ALA A 171 17.92 -19.83 12.38
C ALA A 171 19.04 -18.93 12.92
N GLY A 172 20.13 -19.52 13.40
CA GLY A 172 21.24 -18.77 13.98
C GLY A 172 22.48 -19.61 14.20
N ASN A 173 23.59 -18.97 14.60
CA ASN A 173 24.84 -19.68 14.91
C ASN A 173 24.76 -20.51 16.20
N ASN A 174 23.73 -20.26 17.01
CA ASN A 174 23.45 -20.94 18.26
C ASN A 174 21.96 -20.84 18.60
N GLU A 175 21.55 -21.56 19.64
CA GLU A 175 20.17 -21.60 20.15
C GLU A 175 19.60 -20.20 20.43
N GLN A 176 20.39 -19.31 21.04
CA GLN A 176 19.95 -17.97 21.39
C GLN A 176 19.63 -17.14 20.14
N GLU A 177 20.53 -17.13 19.16
CA GLU A 177 20.32 -16.42 17.89
C GLU A 177 19.13 -16.98 17.11
N ALA A 178 18.99 -18.30 17.05
CA ALA A 178 17.90 -18.93 16.30
C ALA A 178 16.51 -18.55 16.84
N ASN A 179 16.38 -18.38 18.16
CA ASN A 179 15.13 -18.00 18.83
C ASN A 179 14.99 -16.48 19.03
N GLN A 180 15.94 -15.67 18.55
CA GLN A 180 15.91 -14.23 18.75
C GLN A 180 14.93 -13.55 17.78
N PRO A 181 14.02 -12.67 18.26
CA PRO A 181 13.17 -11.89 17.38
C PRO A 181 13.99 -10.90 16.54
N VAL A 182 13.60 -10.73 15.29
CA VAL A 182 14.02 -9.57 14.49
C VAL A 182 13.06 -8.41 14.71
N TYR A 183 13.61 -7.26 15.11
CA TYR A 183 12.85 -6.03 15.27
C TYR A 183 12.98 -5.11 14.05
N ILE A 184 11.87 -4.56 13.60
CA ILE A 184 11.79 -3.57 12.51
C ILE A 184 10.86 -2.44 12.95
N GLU A 185 11.25 -1.20 12.71
CA GLU A 185 10.38 -0.03 12.86
C GLU A 185 10.14 0.60 11.50
N LYS A 186 8.87 0.85 11.16
CA LYS A 186 8.47 1.49 9.90
C LYS A 186 7.30 2.43 10.20
N LYS A 187 7.37 3.68 9.72
CA LYS A 187 6.35 4.73 9.98
C LYS A 187 5.96 4.83 11.47
N GLY A 188 6.93 4.66 12.37
CA GLY A 188 6.72 4.71 13.83
C GLY A 188 5.99 3.51 14.46
N ILE A 189 5.75 2.44 13.70
CA ILE A 189 5.19 1.17 14.17
C ILE A 189 6.33 0.14 14.28
N LYS A 190 6.42 -0.53 15.43
CA LYS A 190 7.43 -1.53 15.75
C LYS A 190 6.88 -2.95 15.59
N PHE A 191 7.61 -3.77 14.85
CA PHE A 191 7.32 -5.16 14.56
C PHE A 191 8.40 -6.06 15.15
N ALA A 192 7.99 -7.22 15.67
CA ALA A 192 8.87 -8.35 15.96
C ALA A 192 8.49 -9.53 15.07
N PHE A 193 9.48 -10.15 14.43
CA PHE A 193 9.33 -11.37 13.66
C PHE A 193 10.03 -12.53 14.38
N LEU A 194 9.35 -13.67 14.43
CA LEU A 194 9.86 -14.93 14.97
C LEU A 194 9.47 -16.05 14.00
N ALA A 195 10.26 -17.11 13.91
CA ALA A 195 9.92 -18.27 13.08
C ALA A 195 10.38 -19.56 13.72
N TYR A 196 9.59 -20.64 13.54
CA TYR A 196 9.83 -21.93 14.16
C TYR A 196 9.50 -23.08 13.22
N ASN A 197 10.29 -24.14 13.32
CA ASN A 197 10.16 -25.35 12.52
C ASN A 197 9.62 -26.51 13.36
N ASP A 198 8.70 -27.29 12.79
CA ASP A 198 8.09 -28.42 13.50
C ASP A 198 9.10 -29.55 13.71
N THR A 199 9.14 -30.10 14.93
CA THR A 199 10.01 -31.22 15.26
C THR A 199 9.60 -32.51 14.56
N ASP A 200 8.36 -32.60 14.08
CA ASP A 200 7.86 -33.78 13.35
C ASP A 200 8.35 -33.82 11.90
N VAL A 201 8.88 -32.71 11.36
CA VAL A 201 9.31 -32.59 9.96
C VAL A 201 10.83 -32.58 9.78
N VAL A 202 11.61 -32.64 10.87
CA VAL A 202 13.08 -32.60 10.85
C VAL A 202 13.76 -33.52 11.85
N PRO A 203 14.98 -33.99 11.56
CA PRO A 203 15.80 -34.67 12.56
C PRO A 203 16.22 -33.71 13.68
N ALA A 204 16.34 -34.22 14.91
CA ALA A 204 16.77 -33.45 16.09
C ALA A 204 18.13 -32.74 15.91
N SER A 205 19.00 -33.25 15.03
CA SER A 205 20.29 -32.65 14.71
C SER A 205 20.20 -31.30 13.99
N TYR A 206 19.04 -30.91 13.49
CA TYR A 206 18.83 -29.61 12.83
C TYR A 206 18.51 -28.47 13.82
N GLU A 207 18.24 -28.79 15.09
CA GLU A 207 17.99 -27.77 16.12
C GLU A 207 19.29 -27.00 16.43
N ALA A 208 19.21 -25.68 16.48
CA ALA A 208 20.32 -24.87 16.96
C ALA A 208 20.63 -25.21 18.43
N THR A 209 21.91 -25.37 18.76
CA THR A 209 22.38 -25.61 20.15
C THR A 209 23.33 -24.51 20.59
N ASN A 210 23.82 -24.55 21.82
CA ASN A 210 24.82 -23.57 22.29
C ASN A 210 26.13 -23.54 21.46
N SER A 211 26.41 -24.57 20.68
CA SER A 211 27.69 -24.71 19.95
C SER A 211 27.54 -25.04 18.47
N HIS A 212 26.32 -25.21 17.97
CA HIS A 212 26.05 -25.59 16.58
C HIS A 212 24.96 -24.70 15.99
N ALA A 213 25.20 -24.25 14.76
CA ALA A 213 24.21 -23.51 13.99
C ALA A 213 23.05 -24.44 13.61
N GLY A 214 21.84 -23.89 13.59
CA GLY A 214 20.62 -24.66 13.27
C GLY A 214 19.39 -23.77 13.21
N THR A 215 18.22 -24.40 13.20
CA THR A 215 16.92 -23.71 13.21
C THR A 215 16.28 -23.73 14.59
N ALA A 216 15.38 -22.77 14.84
CA ALA A 216 14.55 -22.76 16.04
C ALA A 216 13.40 -23.75 15.88
N PHE A 217 13.29 -24.70 16.80
CA PHE A 217 12.21 -25.68 16.79
C PHE A 217 10.97 -25.16 17.52
N MET A 218 9.81 -25.72 17.21
CA MET A 218 8.52 -25.45 17.88
C MET A 218 8.50 -25.93 19.35
N ARG A 219 9.38 -25.36 20.18
CA ARG A 219 9.48 -25.56 21.62
C ARG A 219 8.56 -24.56 22.31
N THR A 220 7.33 -24.97 22.61
CA THR A 220 6.25 -24.08 23.07
C THR A 220 6.64 -23.15 24.21
N GLU A 221 7.37 -23.63 25.22
CA GLU A 221 7.82 -22.81 26.34
C GLU A 221 8.79 -21.70 25.93
N ARG A 222 9.81 -22.05 25.12
CA ARG A 222 10.79 -21.07 24.60
C ARG A 222 10.11 -20.04 23.71
N MET A 223 9.26 -20.51 22.79
CA MET A 223 8.49 -19.62 21.92
C MET A 223 7.61 -18.68 22.74
N THR A 224 6.90 -19.20 23.73
CA THR A 224 6.02 -18.41 24.61
C THR A 224 6.81 -17.31 25.32
N GLN A 225 8.00 -17.62 25.82
CA GLN A 225 8.87 -16.64 26.47
C GLN A 225 9.33 -15.56 25.47
N ALA A 226 9.82 -15.97 24.30
CA ALA A 226 10.27 -15.04 23.26
C ALA A 226 9.15 -14.10 22.77
N VAL A 227 7.95 -14.62 22.57
CA VAL A 227 6.77 -13.82 22.18
C VAL A 227 6.40 -12.82 23.27
N LYS A 228 6.35 -13.24 24.54
CA LYS A 228 6.06 -12.33 25.67
C LYS A 228 7.08 -11.19 25.77
N GLU A 229 8.37 -11.50 25.61
CA GLU A 229 9.43 -10.50 25.63
C GLU A 229 9.38 -9.55 24.42
N ALA A 230 9.08 -10.09 23.24
CA ALA A 230 8.90 -9.30 22.03
C ALA A 230 7.72 -8.32 22.19
N LYS A 231 6.58 -8.80 22.69
CA LYS A 231 5.37 -7.99 22.85
C LYS A 231 5.55 -6.80 23.79
N GLN A 232 6.48 -6.86 24.74
CA GLN A 232 6.82 -5.72 25.60
C GLN A 232 7.59 -4.60 24.88
N LYS A 233 8.19 -4.90 23.72
CA LYS A 233 9.09 -4.01 22.99
C LYS A 233 8.50 -3.51 21.67
N THR A 234 7.37 -4.07 21.23
CA THR A 234 6.80 -3.85 19.90
C THR A 234 5.29 -3.67 19.92
N ASP A 235 4.76 -3.04 18.88
CA ASP A 235 3.31 -2.92 18.66
C ASP A 235 2.73 -4.24 18.16
N PHE A 236 3.42 -4.89 17.21
CA PHE A 236 3.00 -6.15 16.59
C PHE A 236 4.06 -7.25 16.70
N VAL A 237 3.62 -8.46 17.06
CA VAL A 237 4.45 -9.68 17.02
C VAL A 237 3.89 -10.63 15.98
N ILE A 238 4.71 -10.96 14.98
CA ILE A 238 4.37 -11.87 13.88
C ILE A 238 5.19 -13.14 14.06
N VAL A 239 4.52 -14.29 14.09
CA VAL A 239 5.16 -15.59 14.25
C VAL A 239 4.92 -16.42 12.99
N SER A 240 6.00 -16.91 12.40
CA SER A 240 5.94 -17.90 11.33
C SER A 240 6.12 -19.31 11.88
N MET A 241 5.37 -20.26 11.33
CA MET A 241 5.53 -21.68 11.65
C MET A 241 5.66 -22.49 10.37
N HIS A 242 6.65 -23.37 10.32
CA HIS A 242 6.85 -24.31 9.23
C HIS A 242 6.46 -25.70 9.74
N SER A 243 5.20 -26.09 9.50
CA SER A 243 4.55 -27.21 10.18
C SER A 243 3.36 -27.73 9.37
N GLY A 244 3.02 -29.00 9.57
CA GLY A 244 1.87 -29.66 8.95
C GLY A 244 2.26 -30.96 8.29
N ILE A 245 1.36 -31.48 7.46
CA ILE A 245 1.61 -32.67 6.65
C ILE A 245 1.70 -32.20 5.19
N GLU A 246 2.76 -32.60 4.49
CA GLU A 246 2.96 -32.24 3.08
C GLU A 246 1.74 -32.64 2.22
N TYR A 247 1.38 -31.75 1.30
CA TYR A 247 0.40 -31.95 0.24
C TYR A 247 -1.05 -32.18 0.71
N THR A 248 -1.41 -31.78 1.93
CA THR A 248 -2.80 -31.83 2.42
C THR A 248 -3.25 -30.51 3.03
N ASP A 249 -4.52 -30.19 2.79
CA ASP A 249 -5.20 -29.04 3.39
C ASP A 249 -5.67 -29.30 4.84
N LYS A 250 -5.47 -30.52 5.36
CA LYS A 250 -5.84 -30.92 6.71
C LYS A 250 -4.80 -30.47 7.72
N LEU A 251 -5.29 -29.81 8.77
CA LEU A 251 -4.47 -29.43 9.92
C LEU A 251 -4.13 -30.65 10.78
N ASN A 252 -2.96 -30.60 11.43
CA ASN A 252 -2.63 -31.49 12.54
C ASN A 252 -2.70 -30.74 13.89
N ASP A 253 -2.71 -31.49 15.00
CA ASP A 253 -2.81 -30.90 16.33
C ASP A 253 -1.57 -30.06 16.71
N SER A 254 -0.38 -30.38 16.18
CA SER A 254 0.86 -29.63 16.41
C SER A 254 0.72 -28.18 15.92
N GLN A 255 0.26 -28.00 14.68
CA GLN A 255 0.00 -26.70 14.06
C GLN A 255 -0.95 -25.86 14.92
N VAL A 256 -2.12 -26.43 15.28
CA VAL A 256 -3.17 -25.72 16.03
C VAL A 256 -2.68 -25.34 17.42
N ASN A 257 -2.13 -26.29 18.17
CA ASN A 257 -1.70 -26.06 19.54
C ASN A 257 -0.56 -25.02 19.62
N PHE A 258 0.39 -25.06 18.69
CA PHE A 258 1.47 -24.09 18.64
C PHE A 258 0.98 -22.69 18.27
N ALA A 259 0.13 -22.57 17.25
CA ALA A 259 -0.44 -21.29 16.83
C ALA A 259 -1.26 -20.65 17.96
N HIS A 260 -2.11 -21.43 18.63
CA HIS A 260 -2.89 -20.96 19.79
C HIS A 260 -1.99 -20.52 20.94
N ALA A 261 -0.95 -21.30 21.27
CA ALA A 261 0.01 -20.93 22.31
C ALA A 261 0.77 -19.63 21.99
N ALA A 262 1.12 -19.40 20.72
CA ALA A 262 1.78 -18.16 20.29
C ALA A 262 0.85 -16.95 20.44
N ILE A 263 -0.41 -17.06 20.01
CA ILE A 263 -1.41 -16.00 20.22
C ILE A 263 -1.63 -15.74 21.72
N ASP A 264 -1.72 -16.81 22.53
CA ASP A 264 -1.88 -16.71 23.98
C ASP A 264 -0.69 -16.03 24.68
N ALA A 265 0.51 -16.18 24.12
CA ALA A 265 1.71 -15.50 24.57
C ALA A 265 1.76 -14.01 24.17
N GLY A 266 0.93 -13.59 23.22
CA GLY A 266 0.84 -12.20 22.77
C GLY A 266 1.15 -11.95 21.29
N ALA A 267 1.25 -13.00 20.46
CA ALA A 267 1.37 -12.84 19.02
C ALA A 267 0.10 -12.20 18.42
N ASP A 268 0.28 -11.39 17.38
CA ASP A 268 -0.80 -10.67 16.71
C ASP A 268 -1.24 -11.35 15.39
N LEU A 269 -0.33 -12.10 14.76
CA LEU A 269 -0.55 -12.80 13.50
C LEU A 269 0.35 -14.04 13.43
N ILE A 270 -0.23 -15.17 12.99
CA ILE A 270 0.52 -16.39 12.68
C ILE A 270 0.51 -16.63 11.17
N ILE A 271 1.67 -16.93 10.59
CA ILE A 271 1.86 -17.22 9.16
C ILE A 271 2.50 -18.58 8.99
N GLY A 272 1.76 -19.52 8.42
CA GLY A 272 2.17 -20.89 8.22
C GLY A 272 2.72 -21.19 6.82
N HIS A 273 3.57 -22.21 6.78
CA HIS A 273 4.34 -22.72 5.65
C HIS A 273 4.54 -24.23 5.83
N HIS A 274 5.08 -24.95 4.82
CA HIS A 274 5.41 -26.39 4.80
C HIS A 274 4.47 -27.31 3.99
N PRO A 275 3.14 -27.29 4.16
CA PRO A 275 2.28 -28.25 3.45
C PRO A 275 2.30 -28.12 1.93
N HIS A 276 2.93 -27.05 1.39
CA HIS A 276 2.97 -26.70 -0.03
C HIS A 276 1.59 -26.48 -0.68
N VAL A 277 0.53 -26.44 0.13
CA VAL A 277 -0.84 -26.16 -0.29
C VAL A 277 -1.45 -25.11 0.63
N VAL A 278 -2.33 -24.28 0.09
CA VAL A 278 -3.05 -23.28 0.88
C VAL A 278 -3.98 -23.99 1.88
N GLN A 279 -3.85 -23.65 3.17
CA GLN A 279 -4.66 -24.22 4.26
C GLN A 279 -5.65 -23.20 4.83
N THR A 280 -6.54 -23.68 5.71
CA THR A 280 -7.58 -22.88 6.36
C THR A 280 -7.03 -21.64 7.05
N VAL A 281 -7.89 -20.63 7.20
CA VAL A 281 -7.67 -19.48 8.08
C VAL A 281 -8.53 -19.64 9.33
N GLU A 282 -7.98 -19.27 10.48
CA GLU A 282 -8.71 -19.25 11.75
C GLU A 282 -8.62 -17.87 12.39
N LYS A 283 -9.75 -17.41 12.97
CA LYS A 283 -9.78 -16.29 13.90
C LYS A 283 -9.79 -16.83 15.33
N TYR A 284 -8.68 -16.68 16.05
CA TYR A 284 -8.51 -17.14 17.42
C TYR A 284 -8.25 -15.96 18.36
N LYS A 285 -9.09 -15.78 19.39
CA LYS A 285 -9.03 -14.64 20.34
C LYS A 285 -8.90 -13.25 19.67
N GLY A 286 -9.57 -13.08 18.54
CA GLY A 286 -9.54 -11.82 17.78
C GLY A 286 -8.29 -11.62 16.91
N LYS A 287 -7.35 -12.57 16.92
CA LYS A 287 -6.16 -12.61 16.05
C LYS A 287 -6.34 -13.66 14.95
N TYR A 288 -5.47 -13.63 13.96
CA TYR A 288 -5.61 -14.45 12.75
C TYR A 288 -4.44 -15.40 12.59
N ILE A 289 -4.77 -16.60 12.14
CA ILE A 289 -3.84 -17.70 11.89
C ILE A 289 -4.05 -18.12 10.44
N PHE A 290 -3.02 -17.95 9.61
CA PHE A 290 -2.94 -18.55 8.28
C PHE A 290 -2.12 -19.82 8.42
N TYR A 291 -2.73 -21.00 8.30
CA TYR A 291 -2.02 -22.26 8.59
C TYR A 291 -1.02 -22.68 7.51
N SER A 292 -1.26 -22.26 6.27
CA SER A 292 -0.30 -22.39 5.17
C SER A 292 -0.67 -21.43 4.04
N LEU A 293 0.31 -20.67 3.56
CA LEU A 293 0.17 -19.85 2.35
C LEU A 293 0.43 -20.63 1.05
N GLY A 294 0.79 -21.91 1.14
CA GLY A 294 1.20 -22.72 0.00
C GLY A 294 2.54 -22.27 -0.59
N ASN A 295 2.81 -22.66 -1.83
CA ASN A 295 4.03 -22.28 -2.52
C ASN A 295 3.92 -20.86 -3.12
N PHE A 296 5.06 -20.16 -3.24
CA PHE A 296 5.16 -18.93 -4.01
C PHE A 296 6.15 -19.07 -5.17
N VAL A 297 7.31 -19.67 -4.90
CA VAL A 297 8.29 -20.08 -5.92
C VAL A 297 8.77 -21.47 -5.55
N PHE A 298 8.29 -22.51 -6.23
CA PHE A 298 8.72 -23.89 -5.98
C PHE A 298 8.48 -24.77 -7.20
N ASP A 299 9.41 -25.70 -7.49
CA ASP A 299 9.31 -26.65 -8.61
C ASP A 299 8.52 -27.92 -8.25
N GLN A 300 7.30 -27.73 -7.74
CA GLN A 300 6.38 -28.83 -7.41
C GLN A 300 5.15 -28.87 -8.34
N PRO A 301 5.28 -29.46 -9.55
CA PRO A 301 4.17 -29.54 -10.51
C PRO A 301 3.27 -30.78 -10.32
N GLN A 302 3.42 -31.54 -9.23
CA GLN A 302 2.81 -32.87 -9.08
C GLN A 302 1.29 -32.82 -8.91
N SER A 303 0.76 -31.72 -8.38
CA SER A 303 -0.68 -31.49 -8.24
C SER A 303 -1.05 -30.05 -8.59
N GLN A 304 -2.35 -29.78 -8.76
CA GLN A 304 -2.80 -28.41 -8.98
C GLN A 304 -2.66 -27.58 -7.71
N GLU A 305 -2.91 -28.18 -6.54
CA GLU A 305 -2.83 -27.56 -5.22
C GLU A 305 -1.41 -27.06 -4.90
N THR A 306 -0.38 -27.82 -5.30
CA THR A 306 1.04 -27.46 -5.10
C THR A 306 1.53 -26.35 -6.02
N LYS A 307 0.77 -26.08 -7.08
CA LYS A 307 0.96 -24.94 -7.99
C LYS A 307 0.14 -23.72 -7.60
N GLU A 308 -0.61 -23.78 -6.52
CA GLU A 308 -1.46 -22.70 -6.05
C GLU A 308 -0.93 -22.17 -4.72
N GLY A 309 -0.95 -20.85 -4.57
CA GLY A 309 -0.47 -20.16 -3.39
C GLY A 309 -1.32 -18.96 -3.04
N LEU A 310 -0.97 -18.33 -1.93
CA LEU A 310 -1.62 -17.13 -1.45
C LEU A 310 -0.57 -16.10 -1.02
N ALA A 311 -0.55 -14.95 -1.68
CA ALA A 311 0.09 -13.77 -1.13
C ALA A 311 -0.95 -12.98 -0.33
N ILE A 312 -0.61 -12.57 0.88
CA ILE A 312 -1.50 -11.74 1.71
C ILE A 312 -0.86 -10.39 1.96
N LYS A 313 -1.66 -9.32 1.87
CA LYS A 313 -1.24 -7.95 2.17
C LYS A 313 -1.98 -7.44 3.40
N ILE A 314 -1.23 -7.21 4.47
CA ILE A 314 -1.73 -6.80 5.79
C ILE A 314 -1.48 -5.31 5.99
N TYR A 315 -2.48 -4.59 6.47
CA TYR A 315 -2.40 -3.16 6.76
C TYR A 315 -2.42 -2.95 8.26
N PHE A 316 -1.33 -2.38 8.80
CA PHE A 316 -1.15 -2.12 10.22
C PHE A 316 -1.27 -0.62 10.50
N ALA A 317 -2.15 -0.27 11.43
CA ALA A 317 -2.14 1.01 12.11
C ALA A 317 -1.66 0.81 13.55
N LYS A 318 -1.39 1.89 14.29
CA LYS A 318 -0.91 1.78 15.68
C LYS A 318 -1.95 1.11 16.60
N GLU A 319 -3.21 1.23 16.23
CA GLU A 319 -4.37 0.72 16.94
C GLU A 319 -4.61 -0.78 16.69
N GLY A 320 -4.11 -1.33 15.58
CA GLY A 320 -4.37 -2.72 15.19
C GLY A 320 -4.11 -3.02 13.72
N ILE A 321 -4.46 -4.24 13.31
CA ILE A 321 -4.51 -4.65 11.90
C ILE A 321 -5.84 -4.18 11.33
N ASN A 322 -5.85 -3.37 10.27
CA ASN A 322 -7.06 -2.78 9.68
C ASN A 322 -7.76 -3.77 8.74
N LYS A 323 -6.99 -4.33 7.82
CA LYS A 323 -7.47 -5.32 6.86
C LYS A 323 -6.35 -6.24 6.39
N ILE A 324 -6.75 -7.39 5.85
CA ILE A 324 -5.88 -8.33 5.15
C ILE A 324 -6.48 -8.61 3.78
N SER A 325 -5.84 -8.10 2.72
CA SER A 325 -6.23 -8.38 1.34
C SER A 325 -5.58 -9.68 0.88
N LEU A 326 -6.34 -10.51 0.16
CA LEU A 326 -5.96 -11.85 -0.24
C LEU A 326 -5.72 -11.89 -1.76
N LEU A 327 -4.51 -12.23 -2.17
CA LEU A 327 -4.13 -12.38 -3.57
C LEU A 327 -3.73 -13.84 -3.87
N PRO A 328 -4.67 -14.66 -4.35
CA PRO A 328 -4.35 -15.99 -4.84
C PRO A 328 -3.38 -15.92 -6.03
N VAL A 329 -2.39 -16.80 -6.04
CA VAL A 329 -1.39 -16.89 -7.10
C VAL A 329 -1.30 -18.31 -7.63
N VAL A 330 -0.90 -18.43 -8.90
CA VAL A 330 -0.64 -19.71 -9.56
C VAL A 330 0.77 -19.70 -10.11
N MET A 331 1.54 -20.73 -9.78
CA MET A 331 2.89 -20.94 -10.33
C MET A 331 2.80 -21.50 -11.73
N GLU A 332 3.34 -20.75 -12.67
CA GLU A 332 3.55 -21.17 -14.05
C GLU A 332 5.03 -21.39 -14.33
N ASN A 333 5.30 -22.15 -15.40
CA ASN A 333 6.67 -22.43 -15.84
C ASN A 333 7.57 -22.95 -14.71
N LEU A 334 7.03 -23.75 -13.78
CA LEU A 334 7.69 -24.35 -12.61
C LEU A 334 8.24 -23.37 -11.55
N ALA A 335 8.19 -22.05 -11.76
CA ALA A 335 8.97 -21.13 -10.92
C ALA A 335 8.38 -19.73 -10.78
N GLN A 336 7.37 -19.37 -11.56
CA GLN A 336 6.95 -17.98 -11.67
C GLN A 336 5.49 -17.85 -11.22
N PRO A 337 5.22 -17.30 -10.02
CA PRO A 337 3.87 -17.00 -9.59
C PRO A 337 3.31 -15.87 -10.44
N ARG A 338 2.06 -16.01 -10.84
CA ARG A 338 1.25 -14.93 -11.39
C ARG A 338 -0.03 -14.79 -10.57
N MET A 339 -0.69 -13.64 -10.70
CA MET A 339 -2.05 -13.48 -10.18
C MET A 339 -2.96 -14.58 -10.75
N ALA A 340 -3.74 -15.21 -9.88
CA ALA A 340 -4.78 -16.15 -10.29
C ALA A 340 -5.90 -15.40 -11.03
N ASN A 341 -6.46 -16.00 -12.07
CA ASN A 341 -7.70 -15.48 -12.65
C ASN A 341 -8.89 -15.72 -11.70
N GLN A 342 -10.05 -15.11 -11.99
CA GLN A 342 -11.22 -15.18 -11.10
C GLN A 342 -11.62 -16.63 -10.72
N ASN A 343 -11.67 -17.55 -11.68
CA ASN A 343 -12.06 -18.95 -11.42
C ASN A 343 -11.03 -19.71 -10.57
N GLU A 344 -9.75 -19.45 -10.80
CA GLU A 344 -8.65 -20.00 -10.00
C GLU A 344 -8.70 -19.43 -8.58
N ALA A 345 -8.86 -18.11 -8.45
CA ALA A 345 -8.93 -17.40 -7.18
C ALA A 345 -10.08 -17.92 -6.30
N GLU A 346 -11.28 -18.10 -6.87
CA GLU A 346 -12.43 -18.64 -6.13
C GLU A 346 -12.14 -20.02 -5.54
N LYS A 347 -11.49 -20.93 -6.28
CA LYS A 347 -11.13 -22.27 -5.79
C LYS A 347 -10.08 -22.22 -4.69
N ILE A 348 -9.07 -21.36 -4.83
CA ILE A 348 -8.03 -21.21 -3.82
C ILE A 348 -8.62 -20.65 -2.53
N LEU A 349 -9.46 -19.61 -2.63
CA LEU A 349 -10.08 -18.98 -1.46
C LEU A 349 -11.08 -19.89 -0.74
N GLN A 350 -11.72 -20.83 -1.43
CA GLN A 350 -12.59 -21.82 -0.80
C GLN A 350 -11.84 -22.71 0.21
N ARG A 351 -10.55 -23.00 -0.02
CA ARG A 351 -9.72 -23.80 0.92
C ARG A 351 -9.48 -23.09 2.25
N LEU A 352 -9.61 -21.77 2.30
CA LEU A 352 -9.46 -21.01 3.54
C LEU A 352 -10.54 -21.32 4.56
N ASN A 353 -11.70 -21.88 4.12
CA ASN A 353 -12.85 -22.21 4.97
C ASN A 353 -13.22 -21.07 5.94
N PHE A 354 -13.16 -19.84 5.43
CA PHE A 354 -13.33 -18.62 6.21
C PHE A 354 -14.30 -17.67 5.49
N SER A 355 -15.11 -16.94 6.24
CA SER A 355 -16.04 -15.97 5.66
C SER A 355 -15.28 -14.70 5.26
N LEU A 356 -15.32 -14.38 3.97
CA LEU A 356 -14.63 -13.23 3.39
C LEU A 356 -15.59 -12.12 3.02
N ALA A 357 -15.14 -10.88 3.16
CA ALA A 357 -15.68 -9.75 2.43
C ALA A 357 -14.95 -9.61 1.08
N TYR A 358 -15.41 -8.70 0.23
CA TYR A 358 -14.82 -8.50 -1.09
C TYR A 358 -14.61 -7.03 -1.40
N GLN A 359 -13.41 -6.71 -1.92
CA GLN A 359 -13.08 -5.43 -2.52
C GLN A 359 -13.43 -5.47 -4.02
N SER A 360 -13.80 -4.32 -4.56
CA SER A 360 -13.93 -4.14 -6.01
C SER A 360 -12.57 -3.76 -6.58
N VAL A 361 -12.15 -4.47 -7.64
CA VAL A 361 -10.89 -4.24 -8.33
C VAL A 361 -11.20 -3.83 -9.77
N TYR A 362 -10.73 -2.68 -10.21
CA TYR A 362 -10.88 -2.20 -11.58
C TYR A 362 -9.53 -2.18 -12.29
N SER A 363 -9.51 -2.61 -13.54
CA SER A 363 -8.29 -2.57 -14.34
C SER A 363 -8.61 -2.26 -15.80
N TRP A 364 -7.74 -1.52 -16.47
CA TRP A 364 -7.95 -1.15 -17.87
C TRP A 364 -7.85 -2.38 -18.78
N ASN A 365 -8.79 -2.52 -19.71
CA ASN A 365 -8.74 -3.49 -20.79
C ASN A 365 -8.64 -2.78 -22.14
N SER A 366 -7.46 -2.86 -22.76
CA SER A 366 -7.17 -2.21 -24.04
C SER A 366 -8.02 -2.72 -25.20
N ASP A 367 -8.41 -4.00 -25.19
CA ASP A 367 -9.20 -4.59 -26.27
C ASP A 367 -10.64 -4.10 -26.26
N LYS A 368 -11.17 -3.81 -25.06
CA LYS A 368 -12.52 -3.26 -24.86
C LYS A 368 -12.54 -1.73 -24.82
N ASN A 369 -11.37 -1.10 -24.65
CA ASN A 369 -11.24 0.33 -24.38
C ASN A 369 -12.15 0.77 -23.21
N ASP A 370 -12.16 -0.05 -22.14
CA ASP A 370 -12.98 0.14 -20.96
C ASP A 370 -12.35 -0.55 -19.74
N PHE A 371 -12.83 -0.24 -18.54
CA PHE A 371 -12.41 -0.90 -17.31
C PHE A 371 -13.20 -2.20 -17.08
N GLU A 372 -12.46 -3.23 -16.70
CA GLU A 372 -13.03 -4.48 -16.20
C GLU A 372 -13.05 -4.49 -14.69
N LYS A 373 -14.12 -5.07 -14.13
CA LYS A 373 -14.32 -5.23 -12.69
C LYS A 373 -14.11 -6.67 -12.29
N GLU A 374 -13.28 -6.87 -11.27
CA GLU A 374 -13.08 -8.12 -10.56
C GLU A 374 -13.34 -7.94 -9.06
N SER A 375 -13.38 -9.05 -8.32
CA SER A 375 -13.55 -9.05 -6.87
C SER A 375 -12.30 -9.64 -6.21
N ARG A 376 -11.87 -9.05 -5.10
CA ARG A 376 -10.75 -9.55 -4.30
C ARG A 376 -11.17 -9.87 -2.88
N GLY A 377 -10.86 -11.08 -2.42
CA GLY A 377 -11.14 -11.51 -1.05
C GLY A 377 -10.39 -10.64 -0.04
N VAL A 378 -11.07 -10.24 1.02
CA VAL A 378 -10.49 -9.41 2.09
C VAL A 378 -11.08 -9.81 3.44
N ILE A 379 -10.26 -9.69 4.48
CA ILE A 379 -10.68 -9.82 5.87
C ILE A 379 -10.56 -8.43 6.51
N TYR A 380 -11.68 -7.86 6.96
CA TYR A 380 -11.71 -6.63 7.74
C TYR A 380 -11.67 -6.93 9.23
N MET A 381 -10.94 -6.10 9.98
CA MET A 381 -10.90 -6.21 11.43
C MET A 381 -11.78 -5.14 12.07
N GLU A 382 -12.45 -5.52 13.16
CA GLU A 382 -13.15 -4.56 14.00
C GLU A 382 -12.12 -3.77 14.82
N ILE A 383 -11.73 -2.60 14.32
CA ILE A 383 -10.87 -1.69 15.07
C ILE A 383 -11.73 -0.74 15.90
N PRO A 384 -11.43 -0.55 17.19
CA PRO A 384 -12.03 0.54 17.96
C PRO A 384 -11.67 1.87 17.30
N LYS A 385 -12.68 2.64 16.88
CA LYS A 385 -12.50 4.00 16.31
C LYS A 385 -11.76 4.87 17.32
N SER A 386 -10.43 4.89 17.23
CA SER A 386 -9.56 5.76 17.99
C SER A 386 -9.28 7.00 17.15
N GLY A 387 -9.32 8.16 17.81
CA GLY A 387 -9.17 9.47 17.19
C GLY A 387 -7.74 9.74 16.77
N SER A 388 -7.27 9.09 15.72
CA SER A 388 -5.97 9.35 15.14
C SER A 388 -6.08 10.66 14.34
N ILE A 389 -5.34 11.67 14.77
CA ILE A 389 -5.17 12.92 14.02
C ILE A 389 -4.30 12.57 12.81
N ILE A 390 -4.78 12.83 11.58
CA ILE A 390 -3.98 12.68 10.35
C ILE A 390 -2.65 13.39 10.58
N SER A 391 -1.56 12.66 10.39
CA SER A 391 -0.32 13.24 9.92
C SER A 391 0.05 12.47 8.68
N MET A 392 -0.16 13.02 7.49
CA MET A 392 0.52 12.54 6.29
C MET A 392 1.84 13.30 6.21
N ARG A 393 2.92 12.58 5.96
CA ARG A 393 4.25 13.18 5.79
C ARG A 393 4.90 12.70 4.52
N GLU A 394 5.35 13.65 3.71
CA GLU A 394 6.20 13.38 2.55
C GLU A 394 7.49 14.20 2.67
N GLN A 395 8.59 13.65 2.17
CA GLN A 395 9.87 14.33 2.12
C GLN A 395 10.43 14.25 0.70
N VAL A 396 10.50 15.39 0.01
CA VAL A 396 10.93 15.50 -1.38
C VAL A 396 11.48 16.90 -1.64
N ASP A 397 12.42 16.99 -2.57
CA ASP A 397 13.00 18.25 -3.05
C ASP A 397 12.26 18.67 -4.33
N LEU A 398 11.23 19.52 -4.21
CA LEU A 398 10.42 19.95 -5.37
C LEU A 398 11.03 21.13 -6.12
N ASP A 399 11.74 22.01 -5.42
CA ASP A 399 12.37 23.19 -6.04
C ASP A 399 13.77 22.86 -6.63
N ASN A 400 14.19 21.58 -6.53
CA ASN A 400 15.42 21.01 -7.08
C ASN A 400 16.68 21.74 -6.58
N ASN A 401 16.67 22.18 -5.32
CA ASN A 401 17.79 22.89 -4.71
C ASN A 401 18.83 21.95 -4.04
N SER A 402 18.62 20.63 -4.12
CA SER A 402 19.35 19.56 -3.41
C SER A 402 19.07 19.45 -1.90
N THR A 403 18.03 20.11 -1.39
CA THR A 403 17.58 20.03 0.01
C THR A 403 16.10 19.70 0.05
N PRO A 404 15.71 18.51 0.54
CA PRO A 404 14.30 18.13 0.55
C PRO A 404 13.48 18.93 1.56
N GLU A 405 12.30 19.35 1.14
CA GLU A 405 11.24 19.87 1.98
C GLU A 405 10.46 18.74 2.66
N ASN A 406 9.84 19.05 3.79
CA ASN A 406 8.91 18.16 4.49
C ASN A 406 7.50 18.72 4.38
N TYR A 407 6.60 17.93 3.82
CA TYR A 407 5.19 18.24 3.63
C TYR A 407 4.41 17.53 4.72
N VAL A 408 3.68 18.27 5.56
CA VAL A 408 2.94 17.71 6.69
C VAL A 408 1.51 18.19 6.64
N LEU A 409 0.58 17.28 6.35
CA LEU A 409 -0.86 17.52 6.48
C LEU A 409 -1.32 17.08 7.86
N LYS A 410 -1.83 18.02 8.66
CA LYS A 410 -2.35 17.73 10.00
C LYS A 410 -3.64 18.49 10.25
N SER A 411 -4.69 17.75 10.63
CA SER A 411 -6.01 18.33 10.98
C SER A 411 -6.58 19.32 9.94
N GLY A 412 -6.40 19.02 8.65
CA GLY A 412 -6.89 19.84 7.54
C GLY A 412 -5.91 20.92 7.06
N GLU A 413 -4.75 21.05 7.71
CA GLU A 413 -3.74 22.08 7.42
C GLU A 413 -2.47 21.46 6.84
N LEU A 414 -2.06 21.91 5.65
CA LEU A 414 -0.81 21.50 5.02
C LEU A 414 0.29 22.52 5.33
N THR A 415 1.40 22.04 5.88
CA THR A 415 2.60 22.84 6.18
C THR A 415 3.79 22.30 5.40
N ILE A 416 4.57 23.19 4.79
CA ILE A 416 5.84 22.86 4.13
C ILE A 416 6.97 23.40 4.99
N MET A 417 7.91 22.52 5.32
CA MET A 417 9.03 22.84 6.20
C MET A 417 10.37 22.52 5.57
N LYS A 418 11.33 23.42 5.74
CA LYS A 418 12.72 23.28 5.31
C LYS A 418 13.63 23.64 6.46
N ASN A 419 14.55 22.74 6.81
CA ASN A 419 15.43 22.90 7.98
C ASN A 419 14.67 23.27 9.27
N SER A 420 13.54 22.59 9.51
CA SER A 420 12.63 22.83 10.65
C SER A 420 11.96 24.21 10.71
N LYS A 421 12.03 25.01 9.64
CA LYS A 421 11.28 26.27 9.50
C LYS A 421 10.11 26.07 8.57
N ILE A 422 8.96 26.61 8.94
CA ILE A 422 7.79 26.67 8.05
C ILE A 422 8.09 27.71 6.97
N ILE A 423 8.06 27.29 5.71
CA ILE A 423 8.23 28.18 4.55
C ILE A 423 6.90 28.48 3.87
N TRP A 424 5.92 27.58 4.00
CA TRP A 424 4.56 27.80 3.54
C TRP A 424 3.55 27.04 4.42
N GLN A 425 2.34 27.60 4.53
CA GLN A 425 1.21 27.03 5.25
C GLN A 425 -0.07 27.30 4.45
N SER A 426 -0.97 26.32 4.40
CA SER A 426 -2.26 26.48 3.72
C SER A 426 -3.11 27.58 4.37
N PRO A 427 -3.93 28.31 3.60
CA PRO A 427 -4.87 29.30 4.12
C PRO A 427 -5.80 28.73 5.21
N ASN A 428 -6.14 29.56 6.21
CA ASN A 428 -6.97 29.15 7.35
C ASN A 428 -8.44 28.86 6.97
N ASP A 429 -8.88 29.29 5.79
CA ASP A 429 -10.20 29.05 5.21
C ASP A 429 -10.20 27.82 4.27
N TRP A 430 -9.12 27.04 4.26
CA TRP A 430 -9.01 25.77 3.56
C TRP A 430 -9.03 24.60 4.54
N TRP A 431 -9.69 23.52 4.12
CA TRP A 431 -9.59 22.22 4.77
C TRP A 431 -9.10 21.20 3.76
N ILE A 432 -7.85 20.77 3.87
CA ILE A 432 -7.25 19.80 2.96
C ILE A 432 -7.54 18.39 3.47
N ASP A 433 -8.22 17.57 2.67
CA ASP A 433 -8.52 16.18 3.02
C ASP A 433 -7.35 15.24 2.67
N ASN A 434 -6.63 15.51 1.56
CA ASN A 434 -5.49 14.72 1.10
C ASN A 434 -4.58 15.53 0.18
N PHE A 435 -3.30 15.14 0.09
CA PHE A 435 -2.36 15.62 -0.92
C PHE A 435 -1.54 14.47 -1.54
N VAL A 436 -1.17 14.62 -2.81
CA VAL A 436 -0.26 13.70 -3.52
C VAL A 436 0.76 14.51 -4.31
N ILE A 437 2.03 14.15 -4.19
CA ILE A 437 3.11 14.75 -5.00
C ILE A 437 3.27 13.92 -6.26
N ALA A 438 2.88 14.48 -7.40
CA ALA A 438 2.88 13.79 -8.69
C ALA A 438 2.75 14.78 -9.85
N ASP A 439 3.30 14.41 -11.00
CA ASP A 439 3.08 15.11 -12.26
C ASP A 439 1.69 14.74 -12.80
N SER A 440 0.66 15.51 -12.42
CA SER A 440 -0.72 15.24 -12.82
C SER A 440 -1.12 15.94 -14.12
N ASN A 441 -0.38 17.00 -14.48
CA ASN A 441 -0.60 17.81 -15.67
C ASN A 441 0.22 17.28 -16.89
N ASN A 442 1.10 16.30 -16.66
CA ASN A 442 1.94 15.62 -17.64
C ASN A 442 2.95 16.54 -18.35
N ASP A 443 3.49 17.54 -17.65
CA ASP A 443 4.51 18.45 -18.16
C ASP A 443 5.95 18.03 -17.81
N GLY A 444 6.11 16.92 -17.06
CA GLY A 444 7.39 16.38 -16.62
C GLY A 444 7.89 16.95 -15.28
N VAL A 445 7.11 17.79 -14.61
CA VAL A 445 7.43 18.39 -13.30
C VAL A 445 6.48 17.83 -12.23
N LEU A 446 7.02 17.59 -11.03
CA LEU A 446 6.21 17.13 -9.91
C LEU A 446 5.42 18.29 -9.29
N ASP A 447 4.11 18.14 -9.20
CA ASP A 447 3.21 19.11 -8.57
C ASP A 447 2.70 18.60 -7.21
N ILE A 448 2.23 19.54 -6.38
CA ILE A 448 1.43 19.27 -5.19
C ILE A 448 -0.04 19.26 -5.61
N ASN A 449 -0.66 18.09 -5.57
CA ASN A 449 -2.05 17.89 -5.92
C ASN A 449 -2.90 17.80 -4.65
N LEU A 450 -3.97 18.58 -4.55
CA LEU A 450 -4.77 18.73 -3.33
C LEU A 450 -6.26 18.48 -3.58
N SER A 451 -6.90 17.68 -2.72
CA SER A 451 -8.35 17.76 -2.51
C SER A 451 -8.61 18.62 -1.28
N LEU A 452 -9.33 19.73 -1.46
CA LEU A 452 -9.58 20.70 -0.40
C LEU A 452 -11.02 21.20 -0.39
N TRP A 453 -11.48 21.60 0.78
CA TRP A 453 -12.77 22.23 1.00
C TRP A 453 -12.59 23.68 1.38
N LYS A 454 -13.40 24.56 0.79
CA LYS A 454 -13.47 25.98 1.15
C LYS A 454 -14.86 26.52 0.82
N SER A 455 -15.20 27.70 1.34
CA SER A 455 -16.43 28.37 0.92
C SER A 455 -16.40 28.69 -0.58
N GLY A 456 -17.50 28.40 -1.28
CA GLY A 456 -17.66 28.80 -2.68
C GLY A 456 -17.72 30.32 -2.78
N ASN A 457 -16.66 30.94 -3.27
CA ASN A 457 -16.65 32.36 -3.57
C ASN A 457 -15.83 32.59 -4.83
N PHE A 458 -16.47 33.13 -5.87
CA PHE A 458 -15.81 33.51 -7.12
C PHE A 458 -15.02 34.83 -7.00
N GLY A 459 -15.13 35.52 -5.85
CA GLY A 459 -14.56 36.84 -5.62
C GLY A 459 -15.01 37.84 -6.68
N THR A 460 -14.10 38.70 -7.11
CA THR A 460 -14.34 39.72 -8.15
C THR A 460 -14.50 39.14 -9.56
N SER A 461 -14.23 37.84 -9.76
CA SER A 461 -14.19 37.18 -11.07
C SER A 461 -15.40 36.28 -11.32
N LYS A 462 -16.55 36.63 -10.74
CA LYS A 462 -17.82 35.92 -10.89
C LYS A 462 -18.25 35.81 -12.36
N PRO A 463 -18.44 34.60 -12.92
CA PRO A 463 -18.89 34.46 -14.30
C PRO A 463 -20.26 35.11 -14.54
N PHE A 464 -20.46 35.69 -15.72
CA PHE A 464 -21.65 36.50 -16.02
C PHE A 464 -22.98 35.72 -15.94
N TRP A 465 -22.94 34.39 -16.05
CA TRP A 465 -24.13 33.53 -15.92
C TRP A 465 -24.50 33.19 -14.46
N VAL A 466 -23.63 33.50 -13.49
CA VAL A 466 -23.87 33.23 -12.06
C VAL A 466 -24.60 34.41 -11.45
N LYS A 467 -25.85 34.21 -11.02
CA LYS A 467 -26.70 35.28 -10.46
C LYS A 467 -26.43 35.55 -8.99
N GLU A 468 -26.14 34.52 -8.19
CA GLU A 468 -25.81 34.59 -6.75
C GLU A 468 -24.59 33.72 -6.46
N ASN A 469 -23.75 34.10 -5.48
CA ASN A 469 -22.62 33.27 -5.08
C ASN A 469 -23.14 32.08 -4.26
N ASP A 470 -22.77 30.86 -4.66
CA ASP A 470 -22.96 29.68 -3.81
C ASP A 470 -21.88 29.70 -2.71
N LEU A 471 -22.22 30.31 -1.57
CA LEU A 471 -21.33 30.46 -0.42
C LEU A 471 -21.13 29.17 0.38
N SER A 472 -21.78 28.08 -0.01
CA SER A 472 -21.66 26.81 0.71
C SER A 472 -20.25 26.24 0.59
N VAL A 473 -19.87 25.42 1.57
CA VAL A 473 -18.56 24.75 1.53
C VAL A 473 -18.55 23.71 0.41
N LYS A 474 -17.60 23.85 -0.52
CA LYS A 474 -17.43 22.98 -1.69
C LYS A 474 -16.05 22.37 -1.72
N ASN A 475 -15.96 21.20 -2.35
CA ASN A 475 -14.69 20.54 -2.58
C ASN A 475 -14.09 21.01 -3.92
N HIS A 476 -12.77 21.09 -3.96
CA HIS A 476 -11.97 21.52 -5.09
C HIS A 476 -10.76 20.60 -5.25
N PHE A 477 -10.27 20.49 -6.48
CA PHE A 477 -9.00 19.85 -6.79
C PHE A 477 -8.01 20.87 -7.34
N PHE A 478 -6.89 21.07 -6.65
CA PHE A 478 -5.88 22.06 -7.03
C PHE A 478 -4.57 21.37 -7.38
N VAL A 479 -3.88 21.92 -8.38
CA VAL A 479 -2.52 21.55 -8.79
C VAL A 479 -1.65 22.76 -8.51
N LEU A 480 -0.71 22.61 -7.59
CA LEU A 480 0.17 23.67 -7.12
C LEU A 480 1.63 23.31 -7.40
N ASP A 481 2.37 24.28 -7.91
CA ASP A 481 3.80 24.22 -8.12
C ASP A 481 4.50 24.94 -6.95
N PHE A 482 5.70 24.47 -6.62
CA PHE A 482 6.50 25.00 -5.53
C PHE A 482 7.91 25.36 -6.03
N VAL A 483 8.13 26.64 -6.29
CA VAL A 483 9.38 27.14 -6.89
C VAL A 483 9.92 28.30 -6.08
N GLY A 484 11.19 28.19 -5.66
CA GLY A 484 11.90 29.29 -4.99
C GLY A 484 11.25 29.71 -3.66
N ASP A 485 10.80 28.73 -2.88
CA ASP A 485 10.02 28.89 -1.64
C ASP A 485 8.64 29.59 -1.83
N GLU A 486 8.15 29.75 -3.06
CA GLU A 486 6.83 30.32 -3.35
C GLU A 486 5.85 29.25 -3.88
N MET A 487 4.61 29.33 -3.41
CA MET A 487 3.51 28.47 -3.87
C MET A 487 2.78 29.13 -5.04
N LYS A 488 2.70 28.44 -6.17
CA LYS A 488 2.00 28.91 -7.37
C LYS A 488 0.89 27.95 -7.75
N GLN A 489 -0.32 28.46 -7.91
CA GLN A 489 -1.42 27.66 -8.46
C GLN A 489 -1.22 27.49 -9.97
N VAL A 490 -0.93 26.26 -10.41
CA VAL A 490 -0.89 25.88 -11.83
C VAL A 490 -2.31 25.79 -12.35
N TRP A 491 -3.16 25.10 -11.61
CA TRP A 491 -4.56 24.91 -11.94
C TRP A 491 -5.40 24.71 -10.69
N GLY A 492 -6.67 25.10 -10.77
CA GLY A 492 -7.62 24.85 -9.69
C GLY A 492 -9.02 24.71 -10.24
N SER A 493 -9.70 23.65 -9.82
CA SER A 493 -11.08 23.43 -10.22
C SER A 493 -11.98 24.55 -9.68
N SER A 494 -13.07 24.83 -10.42
CA SER A 494 -14.26 25.44 -9.82
C SER A 494 -14.88 24.49 -8.79
N ASN A 495 -16.06 24.83 -8.26
CA ASN A 495 -16.82 23.92 -7.39
C ASN A 495 -17.01 22.58 -8.12
N LEU A 496 -16.50 21.48 -7.54
CA LEU A 496 -16.71 20.16 -8.12
C LEU A 496 -18.19 19.77 -8.01
N VAL A 497 -18.70 19.08 -9.01
CA VAL A 497 -20.10 18.60 -9.04
C VAL A 497 -20.32 17.55 -7.95
N GLU A 498 -19.38 16.61 -7.83
CA GLU A 498 -19.29 15.65 -6.74
C GLU A 498 -17.97 15.88 -5.98
N PRO A 499 -17.95 15.78 -4.65
CA PRO A 499 -16.73 15.98 -3.88
C PRO A 499 -15.77 14.80 -4.02
N ASN A 500 -14.47 15.09 -4.14
CA ASN A 500 -13.42 14.08 -4.14
C ASN A 500 -13.12 13.63 -2.71
N CYS A 501 -13.59 12.44 -2.33
CA CYS A 501 -13.41 11.88 -0.99
C CYS A 501 -12.00 11.32 -0.78
N GLU A 502 -11.48 10.61 -1.78
CA GLU A 502 -10.12 10.08 -1.84
C GLU A 502 -9.62 10.21 -3.29
N PHE A 503 -8.32 10.35 -3.48
CA PHE A 503 -7.74 10.34 -4.82
C PHE A 503 -6.32 9.78 -4.83
N GLN A 504 -5.91 9.29 -5.99
CA GLN A 504 -4.57 8.84 -6.33
C GLN A 504 -4.20 9.36 -7.72
N ILE A 505 -2.91 9.49 -8.01
CA ILE A 505 -2.42 9.89 -9.33
C ILE A 505 -1.48 8.80 -9.83
N VAL A 506 -1.83 8.19 -10.96
CA VAL A 506 -1.07 7.11 -11.56
C VAL A 506 -1.42 6.98 -13.04
N ASN A 507 -0.47 6.55 -13.84
CA ASN A 507 -0.75 6.02 -15.17
C ASN A 507 -1.53 4.68 -15.05
N ILE A 508 -2.86 4.72 -15.24
CA ILE A 508 -3.74 3.56 -15.02
C ILE A 508 -3.84 2.66 -16.25
N ASP A 509 -3.73 3.23 -17.45
CA ASP A 509 -3.86 2.51 -18.72
C ASP A 509 -2.55 2.28 -19.46
N ASN A 510 -1.43 2.67 -18.86
CA ASN A 510 -0.06 2.54 -19.37
C ASN A 510 0.20 3.32 -20.67
N ASP A 511 -0.51 4.42 -20.92
CA ASP A 511 -0.30 5.28 -22.10
C ASP A 511 0.92 6.22 -21.99
N GLY A 512 1.51 6.28 -20.79
CA GLY A 512 2.68 7.10 -20.47
C GLY A 512 2.35 8.40 -19.75
N LYS A 513 1.07 8.67 -19.51
CA LYS A 513 0.56 9.83 -18.79
C LYS A 513 -0.08 9.40 -17.47
N ASN A 514 0.00 10.26 -16.48
CA ASN A 514 -0.68 10.04 -15.21
C ASN A 514 -2.14 10.49 -15.30
N ASP A 515 -2.98 9.72 -14.63
CA ASP A 515 -4.41 9.90 -14.53
C ASP A 515 -4.81 10.18 -13.08
N LEU A 516 -5.83 11.00 -12.89
CA LEU A 516 -6.42 11.27 -11.60
C LEU A 516 -7.53 10.25 -11.33
N ILE A 517 -7.29 9.35 -10.38
CA ILE A 517 -8.28 8.37 -9.91
C ILE A 517 -8.92 8.91 -8.65
N VAL A 518 -10.24 8.89 -8.59
CA VAL A 518 -11.01 9.54 -7.53
C VAL A 518 -12.12 8.63 -7.04
N ILE A 519 -12.32 8.62 -5.72
CA ILE A 519 -13.60 8.25 -5.14
C ILE A 519 -14.45 9.52 -4.99
N GLU A 520 -15.53 9.61 -5.77
CA GLU A 520 -16.45 10.75 -5.77
C GLU A 520 -17.64 10.49 -4.83
N GLY A 521 -18.01 11.49 -4.02
CA GLY A 521 -19.03 11.36 -2.98
C GLY A 521 -20.38 11.99 -3.32
N ASP A 522 -21.01 12.60 -2.30
CA ASP A 522 -22.21 13.44 -2.41
C ASP A 522 -22.18 14.52 -1.32
N TYR A 523 -22.46 15.76 -1.70
CA TYR A 523 -22.50 16.91 -0.80
C TYR A 523 -23.57 16.82 0.31
N SER A 524 -24.62 16.01 0.14
CA SER A 524 -25.66 15.77 1.15
C SER A 524 -25.13 15.12 2.43
N GLN A 525 -23.92 14.54 2.37
CA GLN A 525 -23.31 13.81 3.47
C GLN A 525 -22.25 14.62 4.22
N LYS A 526 -21.95 15.85 3.78
CA LYS A 526 -20.98 16.76 4.41
C LYS A 526 -21.21 16.84 5.94
N PRO A 527 -20.13 16.88 6.74
CA PRO A 527 -18.72 16.85 6.35
C PRO A 527 -18.18 15.45 6.04
N LYS A 528 -19.00 14.39 6.19
CA LYS A 528 -18.59 13.06 5.77
C LYS A 528 -18.59 13.01 4.23
N CYS A 529 -17.61 12.34 3.65
CA CYS A 529 -17.57 12.08 2.22
C CYS A 529 -17.58 10.56 2.06
N ASN A 530 -18.77 9.96 1.86
CA ASN A 530 -18.82 8.54 1.50
C ASN A 530 -18.77 8.44 -0.01
N GLY A 531 -17.93 7.55 -0.53
CA GLY A 531 -17.77 7.36 -1.96
C GLY A 531 -18.98 6.71 -2.59
N ASN A 532 -19.52 7.32 -3.64
CA ASN A 532 -20.58 6.76 -4.47
C ASN A 532 -20.05 6.19 -5.78
N TYR A 533 -18.94 6.73 -6.29
CA TYR A 533 -18.38 6.34 -7.58
C TYR A 533 -16.86 6.24 -7.49
N VAL A 534 -16.29 5.33 -8.29
CA VAL A 534 -14.88 5.39 -8.69
C VAL A 534 -14.83 6.06 -10.05
N ALA A 535 -13.97 7.05 -10.22
CA ALA A 535 -13.85 7.81 -11.46
C ALA A 535 -12.38 7.96 -11.87
N VAL A 536 -12.15 8.02 -13.18
CA VAL A 536 -10.85 8.30 -13.78
C VAL A 536 -10.96 9.56 -14.60
N TRP A 537 -10.05 10.49 -14.34
CA TRP A 537 -9.98 11.80 -14.98
C TRP A 537 -8.61 11.98 -15.63
N LYS A 538 -8.60 12.46 -16.88
CA LYS A 538 -7.37 12.73 -17.62
C LYS A 538 -7.13 14.22 -17.75
N TRP A 539 -5.86 14.59 -17.67
CA TRP A 539 -5.44 15.94 -17.99
C TRP A 539 -5.51 16.21 -19.50
N SER A 540 -6.05 17.38 -19.84
CA SER A 540 -6.08 17.95 -21.18
C SER A 540 -5.52 19.39 -21.14
N ASP A 541 -5.34 20.02 -22.29
CA ASP A 541 -4.67 21.34 -22.43
C ASP A 541 -5.09 22.44 -21.44
N TRP A 542 -6.29 22.36 -20.86
CA TRP A 542 -6.84 23.36 -19.94
C TRP A 542 -7.35 22.79 -18.59
N GLY A 543 -7.21 21.49 -18.34
CA GLY A 543 -7.63 20.87 -17.09
C GLY A 543 -8.08 19.40 -17.21
N PHE A 544 -8.66 18.88 -16.13
CA PHE A 544 -9.15 17.50 -16.05
C PHE A 544 -10.51 17.29 -16.71
N SER A 545 -10.65 16.22 -17.49
CA SER A 545 -11.91 15.72 -18.05
C SER A 545 -12.18 14.29 -17.57
N ASN A 546 -13.43 13.96 -17.29
CA ASN A 546 -13.80 12.62 -16.85
C ASN A 546 -13.79 11.67 -18.05
N GLU A 547 -12.97 10.62 -17.98
CA GLU A 547 -12.89 9.59 -19.01
C GLU A 547 -13.77 8.39 -18.68
N TRP A 548 -13.85 8.05 -17.39
CA TRP A 548 -14.57 6.88 -16.94
C TRP A 548 -15.16 7.08 -15.55
N ARG A 549 -16.28 6.39 -15.30
CA ARG A 549 -16.96 6.36 -14.00
C ARG A 549 -17.64 5.02 -13.81
N SER A 550 -17.47 4.43 -12.63
CA SER A 550 -18.14 3.19 -12.24
C SER A 550 -19.66 3.35 -12.11
N ASP A 551 -20.37 2.23 -12.02
CA ASP A 551 -21.72 2.23 -11.46
C ASP A 551 -21.73 2.79 -10.03
N LYS A 552 -22.89 3.30 -9.61
CA LYS A 552 -23.08 3.81 -8.25
C LYS A 552 -22.94 2.67 -7.23
N GLY A 553 -22.13 2.89 -6.22
CA GLY A 553 -21.90 1.96 -5.12
C GLY A 553 -21.62 2.69 -3.81
N ASN A 554 -20.92 2.02 -2.90
CA ASN A 554 -20.41 2.60 -1.66
C ASN A 554 -18.93 2.22 -1.54
N PHE A 555 -18.05 3.19 -1.78
CA PHE A 555 -16.62 2.98 -1.94
C PHE A 555 -15.80 3.75 -0.90
N SER A 556 -14.70 3.16 -0.45
CA SER A 556 -13.67 3.81 0.37
C SER A 556 -12.32 3.10 0.24
N ASN A 557 -11.29 3.65 0.88
CA ASN A 557 -9.95 3.10 0.93
C ASN A 557 -9.37 2.86 -0.47
N LEU A 558 -9.28 3.94 -1.24
CA LEU A 558 -8.73 3.92 -2.58
C LEU A 558 -7.25 3.55 -2.54
N GLU A 559 -6.91 2.49 -3.27
CA GLU A 559 -5.55 2.04 -3.48
C GLU A 559 -5.29 1.79 -4.96
N VAL A 560 -4.03 1.93 -5.35
CA VAL A 560 -3.56 1.51 -6.66
C VAL A 560 -2.45 0.49 -6.46
N GLU A 561 -2.58 -0.66 -7.09
CA GLU A 561 -1.57 -1.70 -7.09
C GLU A 561 -1.04 -1.92 -8.50
N LYS A 562 0.24 -2.30 -8.61
CA LYS A 562 0.87 -2.67 -9.88
C LYS A 562 1.24 -4.13 -9.86
N ILE A 563 0.83 -4.89 -10.88
CA ILE A 563 1.14 -6.31 -11.05
C ILE A 563 1.53 -6.52 -12.53
N ASN A 564 2.72 -7.05 -12.78
CA ASN A 564 3.31 -7.18 -14.11
C ASN A 564 3.11 -5.93 -15.01
N GLY A 565 3.49 -4.75 -14.50
CA GLY A 565 3.30 -3.48 -15.21
C GLY A 565 1.86 -3.00 -15.40
N LYS A 566 0.82 -3.80 -15.09
CA LYS A 566 -0.58 -3.38 -15.13
C LYS A 566 -0.99 -2.75 -13.81
N SER A 567 -1.70 -1.62 -13.87
CA SER A 567 -2.23 -0.92 -12.71
C SER A 567 -3.67 -1.37 -12.40
N TYR A 568 -3.99 -1.50 -11.11
CA TYR A 568 -5.27 -1.97 -10.60
C TYR A 568 -5.79 -0.98 -9.56
N ILE A 569 -7.01 -0.48 -9.74
CA ILE A 569 -7.72 0.32 -8.74
C ILE A 569 -8.39 -0.64 -7.78
N VAL A 570 -8.00 -0.63 -6.51
CA VAL A 570 -8.58 -1.47 -5.47
C VAL A 570 -9.35 -0.57 -4.50
N VAL A 571 -10.64 -0.86 -4.32
CA VAL A 571 -11.50 -0.12 -3.39
C VAL A 571 -12.32 -1.07 -2.53
N ASP A 572 -12.52 -0.70 -1.28
CA ASP A 572 -13.47 -1.38 -0.42
C ASP A 572 -14.88 -1.10 -0.95
N SER A 573 -15.70 -2.15 -1.07
CA SER A 573 -17.09 -2.05 -1.54
C SER A 573 -18.04 -2.68 -0.54
N PHE A 574 -19.07 -1.94 -0.10
CA PHE A 574 -20.00 -2.34 0.96
C PHE A 574 -21.43 -2.50 0.48
#